data_AF-A0A377CB97-F1
#
_entry.id   AF-A0A377CB97-F1
#
_cell.length_a   1.000
_cell.length_b   1.000
_cell.length_c   1.000
_cell.angle_alpha   90.00
_cell.angle_beta   90.00
_cell.angle_gamma   90.00
#
_symmetry.space_group_name_H-M   'P 1'
#
loop_
_entity.id
_entity.type
_entity.pdbx_description
1 polymer ?
#
loop_
_entity_poly.entity_id
_entity_poly.type
_entity_poly.pdbx_seq_one_letter_code
_entity_poly.pdbx_strand_id
1 'polypeptide(L)'
;MKPSAFTGELIAHHFVNKTQYKDYAILYRGNHQSRVFEKFLMQNRIPYKISGGTSFFSRPEIKDLLAYLRVLTNPDDDSAFLRIVNTPKREIGPATLKKLGEWAMTRNKSMFTASFDMGLSQTLSGRGYEALTRFTHWFGRNSASGGAGADCRGARSDPRHGL
;
A
#
# COMPACT_ATOMS: atom_id res chain seq x y z
N MET A 1 10.45 -18.78 32.24
CA MET A 1 11.48 -17.77 32.59
C MET A 1 10.87 -16.39 32.41
N LYS A 2 10.91 -15.51 33.41
CA LYS A 2 10.34 -14.15 33.30
C LYS A 2 11.29 -13.28 32.46
N PRO A 3 10.81 -12.51 31.47
CA PRO A 3 11.67 -11.67 30.60
C PRO A 3 12.49 -10.63 31.38
N SER A 4 11.97 -10.19 32.53
CA SER A 4 12.66 -9.26 33.44
C SER A 4 13.93 -9.86 34.05
N ALA A 5 13.90 -11.13 34.45
CA ALA A 5 15.05 -11.80 35.07
C ALA A 5 16.20 -11.99 34.05
N PHE A 6 15.85 -12.37 32.82
CA PHE A 6 16.83 -12.56 31.75
C PHE A 6 17.59 -11.27 31.39
N THR A 7 16.90 -10.12 31.35
CA THR A 7 17.55 -8.85 31.01
C THR A 7 18.61 -8.48 32.05
N GLY A 8 18.35 -8.76 33.34
CA GLY A 8 19.33 -8.55 34.41
C GLY A 8 20.55 -9.46 34.29
N GLU A 9 20.33 -10.74 33.96
CA GLU A 9 21.41 -11.71 33.74
C GLU A 9 22.29 -11.31 32.54
N LEU A 10 21.68 -10.81 31.46
CA LEU A 10 22.39 -10.30 30.28
C LEU A 10 23.28 -9.09 30.60
N ILE A 11 22.79 -8.13 31.40
CA ILE A 11 23.58 -6.97 31.84
C ILE A 11 24.75 -7.41 32.72
N ALA A 12 24.50 -8.32 33.67
CA ALA A 12 25.55 -8.84 34.55
C ALA A 12 26.65 -9.55 33.75
N HIS A 13 26.27 -10.43 32.82
CA HIS A 13 27.23 -11.16 31.98
C HIS A 13 28.02 -10.23 31.04
N HIS A 14 27.36 -9.20 30.49
CA HIS A 14 28.02 -8.15 29.70
C HIS A 14 29.07 -7.40 30.52
N PHE A 15 28.74 -7.02 31.76
CA PHE A 15 29.66 -6.28 32.63
C PHE A 15 30.85 -7.13 33.08
N VAL A 16 30.63 -8.39 33.42
CA VAL A 16 31.69 -9.32 33.87
C VAL A 16 32.64 -9.68 32.72
N ASN A 17 32.11 -9.97 31.54
CA ASN A 17 32.93 -10.47 30.42
C ASN A 17 33.41 -9.36 29.46
N LYS A 18 33.02 -8.09 29.67
CA LYS A 18 33.33 -6.94 28.80
C LYS A 18 33.05 -7.19 27.31
N THR A 19 32.04 -8.01 27.01
CA THR A 19 31.63 -8.33 25.62
C THR A 19 30.78 -7.23 25.02
N GLN A 20 30.50 -7.25 23.72
CA GLN A 20 29.66 -6.22 23.10
C GLN A 20 28.19 -6.71 23.00
N TYR A 21 27.21 -5.79 23.08
CA TYR A 21 25.79 -6.15 22.94
C TYR A 21 25.44 -6.82 21.60
N LYS A 22 26.28 -6.63 20.58
CA LYS A 22 26.14 -7.27 19.26
C LYS A 22 26.40 -8.79 19.29
N ASP A 23 27.08 -9.29 20.31
CA ASP A 23 27.46 -10.70 20.45
C ASP A 23 26.33 -11.54 21.08
N TYR A 24 25.24 -10.89 21.50
CA TYR A 24 24.08 -11.53 22.10
C TYR A 24 22.92 -11.59 21.10
N ALA A 25 22.30 -12.76 21.01
CA ALA A 25 21.09 -12.97 20.22
C ALA A 25 19.99 -13.58 21.10
N ILE A 26 18.80 -12.99 21.06
CA ILE A 26 17.62 -13.50 21.75
C ILE A 26 16.71 -14.14 20.71
N LEU A 27 16.59 -15.47 20.76
CA LEU A 27 15.69 -16.23 19.88
C LEU A 27 14.37 -16.50 20.62
N TYR A 28 13.26 -16.20 19.96
CA TYR A 28 11.92 -16.44 20.47
C TYR A 28 11.06 -17.13 19.39
N ARG A 29 9.98 -17.80 19.81
CA ARG A 29 9.19 -18.68 18.93
C ARG A 29 8.19 -17.93 18.07
N GLY A 30 7.75 -16.74 18.48
CA GLY A 30 6.78 -15.96 17.71
C GLY A 30 6.89 -14.46 17.89
N ASN A 31 6.58 -13.71 16.83
CA ASN A 31 6.74 -12.24 16.77
C ASN A 31 5.98 -11.47 17.85
N HIS A 32 4.91 -12.01 18.42
CA HIS A 32 4.21 -11.36 19.54
C HIS A 32 5.05 -11.31 20.82
N GLN A 33 6.01 -12.24 20.98
CA GLN A 33 6.89 -12.32 22.14
C GLN A 33 7.95 -11.21 22.11
N SER A 34 8.29 -10.67 20.92
CA SER A 34 9.28 -9.62 20.76
C SER A 34 8.92 -8.36 21.54
N ARG A 35 7.63 -7.98 21.55
CA ARG A 35 7.14 -6.74 22.20
C ARG A 35 7.45 -6.69 23.70
N VAL A 36 7.39 -7.84 24.37
CA VAL A 36 7.65 -7.92 25.81
C VAL A 36 9.14 -7.69 26.07
N PHE A 37 10.02 -8.37 25.32
CA PHE A 37 11.47 -8.17 25.41
C PHE A 37 11.89 -6.75 25.02
N GLU A 38 11.29 -6.19 23.96
CA GLU A 38 11.53 -4.82 23.50
C GLU A 38 11.27 -3.79 24.60
N LYS A 39 10.14 -3.92 25.32
CA LYS A 39 9.81 -3.03 26.44
C LYS A 39 10.85 -3.09 27.55
N PHE A 40 11.33 -4.27 27.91
CA PHE A 40 12.35 -4.43 28.95
C PHE A 40 13.73 -3.95 28.51
N LEU A 41 14.15 -4.24 27.27
CA LEU A 41 15.41 -3.73 26.73
C LEU A 41 15.42 -2.20 26.63
N MET A 42 14.29 -1.61 26.24
CA MET A 42 14.09 -0.16 26.20
C MET A 42 14.15 0.47 27.60
N GLN A 43 13.51 -0.14 28.60
CA GLN A 43 13.57 0.32 30.00
C GLN A 43 15.01 0.35 30.55
N ASN A 44 15.83 -0.65 30.17
CA ASN A 44 17.22 -0.75 30.58
C ASN A 44 18.19 0.00 29.65
N ARG A 45 17.68 0.76 28.67
CA ARG A 45 18.46 1.51 27.66
C ARG A 45 19.50 0.67 26.90
N ILE A 46 19.19 -0.60 26.65
CA ILE A 46 20.07 -1.50 25.90
C ILE A 46 19.81 -1.31 24.40
N PRO A 47 20.84 -1.09 23.56
CA PRO A 47 20.66 -1.02 22.12
C PRO A 47 20.25 -2.40 21.57
N TYR A 48 19.15 -2.47 20.83
CA TYR A 48 18.64 -3.71 20.25
C TYR A 48 18.22 -3.52 18.79
N LYS A 49 18.25 -4.61 18.02
CA LYS A 49 17.74 -4.66 16.65
C LYS A 49 16.79 -5.85 16.53
N ILE A 50 15.55 -5.59 16.11
CA ILE A 50 14.55 -6.63 15.89
C ILE A 50 14.64 -7.08 14.43
N SER A 51 14.93 -8.36 14.23
CA SER A 51 14.81 -9.03 12.94
C SER A 51 13.44 -9.72 12.87
N GLY A 52 12.65 -9.47 11.81
CA GLY A 52 11.41 -10.20 11.56
C GLY A 52 10.15 -9.71 12.29
N GLY A 53 10.10 -8.43 12.71
CA GLY A 53 8.90 -7.80 13.27
C GLY A 53 7.76 -7.57 12.25
N THR A 54 6.90 -6.58 12.48
CA THR A 54 5.93 -6.16 11.46
C THR A 54 6.71 -5.71 10.22
N SER A 55 6.56 -6.43 9.10
CA SER A 55 7.24 -6.07 7.85
C SER A 55 6.89 -4.63 7.50
N PHE A 56 7.90 -3.82 7.18
CA PHE A 56 7.73 -2.42 6.80
C PHE A 56 6.70 -2.27 5.67
N PHE A 57 6.72 -3.21 4.71
CA PHE A 57 5.78 -3.28 3.58
C PHE A 57 4.36 -3.73 3.96
N SER A 58 4.17 -4.25 5.18
CA SER A 58 2.84 -4.63 5.67
C SER A 58 2.03 -3.42 6.16
N ARG A 59 2.69 -2.29 6.43
CA ARG A 59 2.04 -1.07 6.90
C ARG A 59 1.02 -0.57 5.86
N PRO A 60 -0.22 -0.23 6.26
CA PRO A 60 -1.26 0.16 5.32
C PRO A 60 -0.84 1.38 4.49
N GLU A 61 -0.16 2.36 5.09
CA GLU A 61 0.30 3.58 4.41
C GLU A 61 1.31 3.27 3.31
N ILE A 62 2.21 2.32 3.55
CA ILE A 62 3.21 1.86 2.57
C ILE A 62 2.52 1.13 1.42
N LYS A 63 1.54 0.27 1.72
CA LYS A 63 0.75 -0.41 0.68
C LYS A 63 -0.05 0.57 -0.16
N ASP A 64 -0.58 1.62 0.44
CA ASP A 64 -1.36 2.64 -0.25
C ASP A 64 -0.45 3.43 -1.19
N LEU A 65 0.73 3.86 -0.72
CA LEU A 65 1.73 4.53 -1.57
C LEU A 65 2.20 3.62 -2.73
N LEU A 66 2.46 2.35 -2.45
CA LEU A 66 2.81 1.38 -3.48
C LEU A 66 1.69 1.21 -4.52
N ALA A 67 0.42 1.24 -4.09
CA ALA A 67 -0.71 1.20 -5.01
C ALA A 67 -0.78 2.46 -5.89
N TYR A 68 -0.48 3.65 -5.34
CA TYR A 68 -0.36 4.88 -6.13
C TYR A 68 0.71 4.75 -7.23
N LEU A 69 1.90 4.26 -6.88
CA LEU A 69 2.99 4.04 -7.83
C LEU A 69 2.65 2.97 -8.88
N ARG A 70 1.92 1.92 -8.48
CA ARG A 70 1.46 0.87 -9.41
C ARG A 70 0.53 1.41 -10.47
N VAL A 71 -0.45 2.25 -10.11
CA VAL A 71 -1.36 2.84 -11.11
C VAL A 71 -0.64 3.83 -12.02
N LEU A 72 0.38 4.55 -11.52
CA LEU A 72 1.20 5.43 -12.35
C LEU A 72 2.02 4.68 -13.41
N THR A 73 2.52 3.49 -13.06
CA THR A 73 3.36 2.66 -13.95
C THR A 73 2.53 1.73 -14.84
N ASN A 74 1.42 1.24 -14.31
CA ASN A 74 0.48 0.37 -14.99
C ASN A 74 -0.96 0.83 -14.71
N PRO A 75 -1.54 1.69 -15.57
CA PRO A 75 -2.92 2.15 -15.41
C PRO A 75 -3.97 1.04 -15.56
N ASP A 76 -3.58 -0.14 -16.03
CA ASP A 76 -4.48 -1.29 -16.20
C ASP A 76 -4.63 -2.16 -14.95
N ASP A 77 -3.96 -1.81 -13.84
CA ASP A 77 -4.08 -2.52 -12.57
C ASP A 77 -5.31 -2.06 -11.77
N ASP A 78 -6.44 -2.72 -12.01
CA ASP A 78 -7.71 -2.47 -11.31
C ASP A 78 -7.60 -2.68 -9.78
N SER A 79 -6.76 -3.61 -9.33
CA SER A 79 -6.60 -3.90 -7.90
C SER A 79 -5.93 -2.74 -7.16
N ALA A 80 -4.94 -2.11 -7.80
CA ALA A 80 -4.28 -0.93 -7.29
C ALA A 80 -5.22 0.28 -7.37
N PHE A 81 -5.99 0.42 -8.46
CA PHE A 81 -6.97 1.51 -8.63
C PHE A 81 -8.05 1.50 -7.53
N LEU A 82 -8.65 0.33 -7.26
CA LEU A 82 -9.66 0.15 -6.20
C LEU A 82 -9.13 0.50 -4.80
N ARG A 83 -7.82 0.36 -4.58
CA ARG A 83 -7.19 0.71 -3.32
C ARG A 83 -6.97 2.22 -3.20
N ILE A 84 -6.48 2.88 -4.26
CA ILE A 84 -6.13 4.31 -4.20
C ILE A 84 -7.34 5.24 -4.28
N VAL A 85 -8.43 4.80 -4.93
CA VAL A 85 -9.61 5.63 -5.15
C VAL A 85 -10.23 6.14 -3.84
N ASN A 86 -10.21 5.30 -2.79
CA ASN A 86 -10.78 5.60 -1.48
C ASN A 86 -9.77 5.97 -0.39
N THR A 87 -8.49 6.11 -0.74
CA THR A 87 -7.43 6.50 0.19
C THR A 87 -6.69 7.73 -0.33
N PRO A 88 -6.80 8.93 0.29
CA PRO A 88 -7.67 9.30 1.41
C PRO A 88 -9.17 9.21 1.09
N LYS A 89 -10.04 9.23 2.11
CA LYS A 89 -11.50 9.10 1.94
C LYS A 89 -12.02 10.19 1.00
N ARG A 90 -12.56 9.79 -0.16
CA ARG A 90 -13.13 10.68 -1.19
C ARG A 90 -14.64 10.53 -1.37
N GLU A 91 -15.31 9.87 -0.43
CA GLU A 91 -16.76 9.59 -0.48
C GLU A 91 -17.19 8.76 -1.70
N ILE A 92 -16.28 8.00 -2.30
CA ILE A 92 -16.57 7.11 -3.43
C ILE A 92 -17.09 5.78 -2.87
N GLY A 93 -18.41 5.65 -2.84
CA GLY A 93 -19.08 4.46 -2.31
C GLY A 93 -18.80 3.18 -3.11
N PRO A 94 -18.97 2.00 -2.50
CA PRO A 94 -18.77 0.71 -3.17
C PRO A 94 -19.76 0.50 -4.34
N ALA A 95 -20.96 1.08 -4.27
CA ALA A 95 -21.94 1.03 -5.35
C ALA A 95 -21.43 1.75 -6.62
N THR A 96 -20.72 2.87 -6.44
CA THR A 96 -20.09 3.63 -7.53
C THR A 96 -18.99 2.80 -8.21
N LEU A 97 -18.14 2.16 -7.41
CA LEU A 97 -17.06 1.30 -7.91
C LEU A 97 -17.59 0.06 -8.63
N LYS A 98 -18.68 -0.54 -8.13
CA LYS A 98 -19.31 -1.69 -8.78
C LYS A 98 -19.82 -1.34 -10.18
N LYS A 99 -20.56 -0.23 -10.31
CA LYS A 99 -21.05 0.26 -11.61
C LYS A 99 -19.91 0.60 -12.58
N LEU A 100 -18.84 1.22 -12.08
CA LEU A 100 -17.64 1.49 -12.87
C LEU A 100 -16.99 0.19 -13.36
N GLY A 101 -16.89 -0.82 -12.49
CA GLY A 101 -16.36 -2.14 -12.86
C GLY A 101 -17.21 -2.84 -13.92
N GLU A 102 -18.54 -2.83 -13.79
CA GLU A 102 -19.45 -3.39 -14.80
C GLU A 102 -19.30 -2.67 -16.15
N TRP A 103 -19.15 -1.35 -16.12
CA TRP A 103 -18.92 -0.53 -17.31
C TRP A 103 -17.58 -0.81 -17.99
N ALA A 104 -16.52 -0.95 -17.18
CA ALA A 104 -15.18 -1.30 -17.60
C ALA A 104 -15.14 -2.69 -18.27
N MET A 105 -15.79 -3.68 -17.64
CA MET A 105 -15.93 -5.04 -18.18
C MET A 105 -16.68 -5.07 -19.51
N THR A 106 -17.79 -4.33 -19.63
CA THR A 106 -18.59 -4.28 -20.87
C THR A 106 -17.78 -3.74 -22.05
N ARG A 107 -16.83 -2.84 -21.79
CA ARG A 107 -15.96 -2.22 -22.82
C ARG A 107 -14.58 -2.88 -22.93
N ASN A 108 -14.32 -3.91 -22.12
CA ASN A 108 -13.03 -4.56 -22.00
C ASN A 108 -11.87 -3.55 -21.81
N LYS A 109 -12.08 -2.58 -20.91
CA LYS A 109 -11.10 -1.54 -20.55
C LYS A 109 -10.80 -1.63 -19.05
N SER A 110 -9.65 -1.10 -18.64
CA SER A 110 -9.32 -0.90 -17.23
C SER A 110 -10.24 0.12 -16.56
N MET A 111 -10.47 -0.01 -15.25
CA MET A 111 -11.32 0.91 -14.49
C MET A 111 -10.82 2.35 -14.56
N PHE A 112 -9.49 2.55 -14.62
CA PHE A 112 -8.89 3.87 -14.78
C PHE A 112 -9.26 4.47 -16.14
N THR A 113 -9.09 3.74 -17.24
CA THR A 113 -9.43 4.23 -18.58
C THR A 113 -10.93 4.45 -18.74
N ALA A 114 -11.74 3.51 -18.23
CA ALA A 114 -13.20 3.61 -18.25
C ALA A 114 -13.73 4.81 -17.46
N SER A 115 -12.97 5.34 -16.50
CA SER A 115 -13.35 6.53 -15.75
C SER A 115 -13.30 7.84 -16.56
N PHE A 116 -12.57 7.86 -17.68
CA PHE A 116 -12.54 8.99 -18.62
C PHE A 116 -13.60 8.90 -19.73
N ASP A 117 -14.28 7.75 -19.85
CA ASP A 117 -15.28 7.57 -20.91
C ASP A 117 -16.51 8.45 -20.63
N MET A 118 -16.83 9.34 -21.57
CA MET A 118 -17.94 10.31 -21.46
C MET A 118 -19.31 9.65 -21.22
N GLY A 119 -19.47 8.39 -21.66
CA GLY A 119 -20.69 7.61 -21.48
C GLY A 119 -20.91 7.08 -20.05
N LEU A 120 -19.92 7.14 -19.16
CA LEU A 120 -20.07 6.72 -17.77
C LEU A 120 -21.13 7.56 -17.02
N SER A 121 -21.32 8.81 -17.43
CA SER A 121 -22.36 9.71 -16.90
C SER A 121 -23.79 9.16 -17.02
N GLN A 122 -24.04 8.23 -17.96
CA GLN A 122 -25.35 7.61 -18.17
C GLN A 122 -25.66 6.51 -17.15
N THR A 123 -24.66 5.79 -16.67
CA THR A 123 -24.79 4.69 -15.71
C THR A 123 -24.55 5.14 -14.27
N LEU A 124 -23.72 6.17 -14.11
CA LEU A 124 -23.32 6.72 -12.83
C LEU A 124 -23.58 8.24 -12.80
N SER A 125 -24.59 8.64 -12.04
CA SER A 125 -24.97 10.05 -11.82
C SER A 125 -24.89 10.43 -10.35
N GLY A 126 -24.61 11.72 -10.08
CA GLY A 126 -24.57 12.31 -8.74
C GLY A 126 -23.17 12.42 -8.11
N ARG A 127 -23.13 12.61 -6.78
CA ARG A 127 -21.91 12.91 -6.01
C ARG A 127 -20.76 11.91 -6.23
N GLY A 128 -21.07 10.63 -6.42
CA GLY A 128 -20.06 9.59 -6.67
C GLY A 128 -19.33 9.75 -8.01
N TYR A 129 -20.03 10.20 -9.05
CA TYR A 129 -19.45 10.48 -10.37
C TYR A 129 -18.55 11.71 -10.33
N GLU A 130 -19.00 12.79 -9.67
CA GLU A 130 -18.22 14.01 -9.51
C GLU A 130 -16.92 13.76 -8.74
N ALA A 131 -16.99 13.00 -7.64
CA ALA A 131 -15.82 12.64 -6.85
C ALA A 131 -14.82 11.78 -7.64
N LEU A 132 -15.32 10.81 -8.42
CA LEU A 132 -14.50 9.96 -9.30
C LEU A 132 -13.81 10.80 -10.38
N THR A 133 -14.57 11.64 -11.09
CA THR A 133 -14.05 12.50 -12.17
C THR A 133 -13.00 13.48 -11.66
N ARG A 134 -13.25 14.09 -10.49
CA ARG A 134 -12.29 14.99 -9.85
C ARG A 134 -11.00 14.26 -9.50
N PHE A 135 -11.08 13.04 -8.98
CA PHE A 135 -9.92 12.23 -8.64
C PHE A 135 -9.12 11.83 -9.89
N THR A 136 -9.77 11.32 -10.92
CA THR A 136 -9.11 10.81 -12.13
C THR A 136 -8.46 11.93 -12.93
N HIS A 137 -9.11 13.08 -13.01
CA HIS A 137 -8.53 14.27 -13.62
C HIS A 137 -7.33 14.81 -12.82
N TRP A 138 -7.44 14.87 -11.48
CA TRP A 138 -6.30 15.25 -10.62
C TRP A 138 -5.13 14.27 -10.75
N PHE A 139 -5.41 12.97 -10.76
CA PHE A 139 -4.40 11.93 -10.88
C PHE A 139 -3.72 11.96 -12.25
N GLY A 140 -4.50 12.06 -13.33
CA GLY A 140 -4.00 12.18 -14.71
C GLY A 140 -3.12 13.42 -14.90
N ARG A 141 -3.53 14.58 -14.37
CA ARG A 141 -2.72 15.81 -14.41
C ARG A 141 -1.36 15.61 -13.73
N ASN A 142 -1.33 15.01 -12.54
CA ASN A 142 -0.08 14.81 -11.80
C ASN A 142 0.82 13.74 -12.43
N SER A 143 0.22 12.76 -13.09
CA SER A 143 0.93 11.72 -13.85
C SER A 143 1.65 12.32 -15.06
N ALA A 144 1.00 13.23 -15.78
CA ALA A 144 1.54 13.85 -17.00
C ALA A 144 2.72 14.80 -16.74
N SER A 145 2.77 15.45 -15.57
CA SER A 145 3.88 16.34 -15.19
C SER A 145 5.15 15.61 -14.75
N GLY A 146 5.09 14.30 -14.49
CA GLY A 146 6.23 13.47 -14.07
C GLY A 146 6.89 12.65 -15.19
N GLY A 147 6.29 12.63 -16.38
CA GLY A 147 6.79 11.85 -17.52
C GLY A 147 6.38 12.49 -18.84
N ALA A 148 7.36 13.03 -19.55
CA ALA A 148 7.22 13.20 -20.99
C ALA A 148 6.87 11.84 -21.61
N GLY A 149 5.69 11.74 -22.25
CA GLY A 149 5.43 10.68 -23.23
C GLY A 149 4.48 9.52 -22.83
N ALA A 150 3.41 9.75 -22.07
CA ALA A 150 2.25 8.84 -22.12
C ALA A 150 1.06 9.58 -22.73
N ASP A 151 0.99 9.52 -24.06
CA ASP A 151 -0.10 10.04 -24.86
C ASP A 151 -1.41 9.31 -24.55
N CYS A 152 -2.22 9.86 -23.64
CA CYS A 152 -3.57 9.37 -23.34
C CYS A 152 -4.58 9.60 -24.49
N ARG A 153 -4.16 10.14 -25.65
CA ARG A 153 -5.03 10.29 -26.84
C ARG A 153 -4.90 9.14 -27.85
N GLY A 154 -4.17 8.09 -27.50
CA GLY A 154 -3.83 7.00 -28.42
C GLY A 154 -4.52 5.65 -28.21
N ALA A 155 -5.73 5.56 -27.65
CA ALA A 155 -6.52 4.32 -27.77
C ALA A 155 -7.14 4.20 -29.18
N ARG A 156 -6.28 4.14 -30.21
CA ARG A 156 -6.65 3.63 -31.53
C ARG A 156 -6.72 2.11 -31.43
N SER A 157 -7.94 1.60 -31.58
CA SER A 157 -8.30 0.35 -32.27
C SER A 157 -7.16 -0.64 -32.56
N ASP A 158 -7.22 -1.83 -31.96
CA ASP A 158 -6.89 -3.03 -32.74
C ASP A 158 -7.86 -4.19 -32.43
N PRO A 159 -8.71 -4.59 -33.39
CA PRO A 159 -9.51 -5.80 -33.33
C PRO A 159 -8.76 -6.91 -34.08
N ARG A 160 -7.98 -7.76 -33.38
CA ARG A 160 -7.57 -9.12 -33.81
C ARG A 160 -6.57 -9.74 -32.83
N HIS A 161 -6.58 -11.08 -32.79
CA HIS A 161 -5.79 -12.07 -32.02
C HIS A 161 -6.60 -12.65 -30.83
N GLY A 162 -7.39 -13.72 -30.97
CA GLY A 162 -7.45 -14.72 -32.04
C GLY A 162 -6.43 -15.83 -31.84
N LEU A 163 -6.77 -16.79 -30.97
CA LEU A 163 -6.54 -18.23 -31.15
C LEU A 163 -7.82 -18.95 -30.73
#